data_AF-A0A538IPU4-F1
#
_entry.id   AF-A0A538IPU4-F1
#
_cell.length_a   1.000
_cell.length_b   1.000
_cell.length_c   1.000
_cell.angle_alpha   90.00
_cell.angle_beta   90.00
_cell.angle_gamma   90.00
#
_symmetry.space_group_name_H-M   'P 1'
#
loop_
_entity.id
_entity.type
_entity.pdbx_description
1 polymer ?
#
loop_
_entity_poly.entity_id
_entity_poly.type
_entity_poly.pdbx_seq_one_letter_code
_entity_poly.pdbx_strand_id
1 'polypeptide(L)'
;MSERVLVWFGVLGPPAAWVTQFLLGYGVTQAQCNPSGARWGVPIHTWTIAATAAGATVAVLGWLAAAAAFRATRDASSAPPRGRVHFLSVVALTTSPLFLLVIVWSGVGALVLQECHQA
;
A
#
# COMPACT_ATOMS: atom_id res chain seq x y z
N MET A 1 8.28 21.36 -9.49
CA MET A 1 7.14 21.12 -8.58
C MET A 1 6.71 19.66 -8.60
N SER A 2 6.56 19.06 -9.78
CA SER A 2 6.10 17.67 -9.95
C SER A 2 6.98 16.61 -9.25
N GLU A 3 8.31 16.74 -9.27
CA GLU A 3 9.23 15.79 -8.63
C GLU A 3 9.04 15.68 -7.11
N ARG A 4 8.72 16.80 -6.43
CA ARG A 4 8.44 16.78 -4.99
C ARG A 4 7.16 15.99 -4.68
N VAL A 5 6.12 16.18 -5.49
CA VAL A 5 4.83 15.48 -5.29
C VAL A 5 5.01 13.99 -5.55
N LEU A 6 5.72 13.62 -6.62
CA LEU A 6 6.03 12.23 -6.97
C LEU A 6 6.81 11.51 -5.86
N VAL A 7 7.81 12.18 -5.28
CA VAL A 7 8.58 11.62 -4.17
C VAL A 7 7.71 11.41 -2.93
N TRP A 8 6.90 12.40 -2.54
CA TRP A 8 6.02 12.24 -1.38
C TRP A 8 4.97 11.15 -1.60
N PHE A 9 4.45 11.03 -2.81
CA PHE A 9 3.55 9.95 -3.18
C PHE A 9 4.25 8.58 -3.13
N GLY A 10 5.49 8.46 -3.61
CA GLY A 10 6.27 7.22 -3.49
C GLY A 10 6.60 6.84 -2.05
N VAL A 11 6.86 7.83 -1.17
CA VAL A 11 7.17 7.58 0.24
C VAL A 11 5.92 7.22 1.05
N LEU A 12 4.80 7.93 0.86
CA LEU A 12 3.61 7.82 1.71
C LEU A 12 2.49 6.97 1.11
N GLY A 13 2.42 6.87 -0.22
CA GLY A 13 1.38 6.14 -0.93
C GLY A 13 1.33 4.65 -0.56
N PRO A 14 2.42 3.87 -0.76
CA PRO A 14 2.46 2.46 -0.41
C PRO A 14 2.13 2.15 1.07
N PRO A 15 2.72 2.81 2.09
CA PRO A 15 2.35 2.56 3.48
C PRO A 15 0.90 2.94 3.80
N ALA A 16 0.40 4.08 3.30
CA ALA A 16 -0.99 4.48 3.52
C ALA A 16 -1.99 3.49 2.88
N ALA A 17 -1.66 2.99 1.68
CA ALA A 17 -2.43 1.95 1.00
C ALA A 17 -2.47 0.65 1.82
N TRP A 18 -1.34 0.24 2.37
CA TRP A 18 -1.27 -0.92 3.25
C TRP A 18 -2.11 -0.75 4.53
N VAL A 19 -1.99 0.39 5.22
CA VAL A 19 -2.81 0.67 6.41
C VAL A 19 -4.30 0.61 6.07
N THR A 20 -4.69 1.19 4.94
CA THR A 20 -6.09 1.17 4.50
C THR A 20 -6.56 -0.25 4.21
N GLN A 21 -5.76 -1.05 3.50
CA GLN A 21 -6.06 -2.47 3.28
C GLN A 21 -6.21 -3.22 4.61
N PHE A 22 -5.32 -3.00 5.56
CA PHE A 22 -5.33 -3.66 6.86
C PHE A 22 -6.60 -3.33 7.65
N LEU A 23 -6.96 -2.05 7.75
CA LEU A 23 -8.15 -1.60 8.46
C LEU A 23 -9.44 -2.12 7.81
N LEU A 24 -9.50 -2.12 6.48
CA LEU A 24 -10.62 -2.72 5.75
C LEU A 24 -10.73 -4.22 6.02
N GLY A 25 -9.63 -4.96 5.90
CA GLY A 25 -9.56 -6.39 6.18
C GLY A 25 -10.03 -6.74 7.61
N TYR A 26 -9.56 -5.98 8.59
CA TYR A 26 -10.00 -6.12 9.98
C TYR A 26 -11.50 -5.84 10.12
N GLY A 27 -11.99 -4.74 9.56
CA GLY A 27 -13.40 -4.35 9.65
C GLY A 27 -14.35 -5.37 9.02
N VAL A 28 -14.01 -5.92 7.84
CA VAL A 28 -14.85 -6.93 7.18
C VAL A 28 -14.81 -8.27 7.91
N THR A 29 -13.67 -8.64 8.50
CA THR A 29 -13.56 -9.84 9.34
C THR A 29 -14.45 -9.70 10.57
N GLN A 30 -14.44 -8.54 11.24
CA GLN A 30 -15.35 -8.27 12.35
C GLN A 30 -16.82 -8.26 11.92
N ALA A 31 -17.13 -7.73 10.73
CA ALA A 31 -18.50 -7.71 10.23
C ALA A 31 -19.05 -9.11 9.90
N GLN A 32 -18.22 -10.05 9.43
CA GLN A 32 -18.69 -11.40 9.13
C GLN A 32 -18.58 -12.37 10.30
N CYS A 33 -17.45 -12.42 10.99
CA CYS A 33 -17.18 -13.48 11.98
C CYS A 33 -17.68 -13.13 13.40
N ASN A 34 -18.04 -11.88 13.69
CA ASN A 34 -18.63 -11.50 14.98
C ASN A 34 -20.16 -11.71 14.95
N PRO A 35 -20.77 -12.37 15.96
CA PRO A 35 -22.24 -12.52 16.05
C PRO A 35 -23.01 -11.19 15.95
N SER A 36 -22.44 -10.10 16.48
CA SER A 36 -23.02 -8.75 16.40
C SER A 36 -22.92 -8.12 15.00
N GLY A 37 -21.96 -8.58 14.19
CA GLY A 37 -21.69 -8.13 12.82
C GLY A 37 -22.48 -8.91 11.76
N ALA A 38 -22.83 -10.17 12.02
CA ALA A 38 -23.43 -11.06 11.02
C ALA A 38 -24.68 -10.48 10.30
N ARG A 39 -25.41 -9.58 10.97
CA ARG A 39 -26.59 -8.86 10.43
C ARG A 39 -26.30 -8.00 9.19
N TRP A 40 -25.05 -7.63 8.94
CA TRP A 40 -24.68 -6.70 7.86
C TRP A 40 -24.41 -7.39 6.52
N GLY A 41 -24.26 -8.73 6.49
CA GLY A 41 -24.14 -9.50 5.24
C GLY A 41 -22.98 -9.09 4.33
N VAL A 42 -21.87 -8.60 4.90
CA VAL A 42 -20.75 -8.03 4.13
C VAL A 42 -20.01 -9.13 3.37
N PRO A 43 -19.79 -9.02 2.04
CA PRO A 43 -19.07 -10.03 1.26
C PRO A 43 -17.55 -9.91 1.45
N ILE A 44 -16.98 -10.71 2.35
CA ILE A 44 -15.57 -10.62 2.75
C ILE A 44 -14.58 -10.76 1.58
N HIS A 45 -14.79 -11.75 0.70
CA HIS A 45 -13.89 -12.00 -0.42
C HIS A 45 -13.86 -10.83 -1.41
N THR A 46 -15.02 -10.24 -1.73
CA THR A 46 -15.11 -9.09 -2.64
C THR A 46 -14.35 -7.89 -2.09
N TRP A 47 -14.53 -7.59 -0.80
CA TRP A 47 -13.83 -6.49 -0.15
C TRP A 47 -12.32 -6.73 -0.03
N THR A 48 -11.90 -7.94 0.32
CA THR A 48 -10.49 -8.31 0.38
C THR A 48 -9.83 -8.17 -0.99
N ILE A 49 -10.44 -8.72 -2.06
CA ILE A 49 -9.92 -8.59 -3.43
C ILE A 49 -9.84 -7.11 -3.83
N ALA A 50 -10.89 -6.33 -3.58
CA ALA A 50 -10.94 -4.92 -3.94
C ALA A 50 -9.87 -4.10 -3.19
N ALA A 51 -9.74 -4.31 -1.87
CA ALA A 51 -8.75 -3.61 -1.04
C ALA A 51 -7.32 -3.97 -1.44
N THR A 52 -7.04 -5.25 -1.72
CA THR A 52 -5.71 -5.68 -2.17
C THR A 52 -5.39 -5.17 -3.57
N ALA A 53 -6.33 -5.24 -4.52
CA ALA A 53 -6.11 -4.72 -5.86
C ALA A 53 -5.88 -3.21 -5.87
N ALA A 54 -6.69 -2.45 -5.13
CA ALA A 54 -6.53 -1.01 -4.97
C ALA A 54 -5.20 -0.68 -4.30
N GLY A 55 -4.87 -1.36 -3.19
CA GLY A 55 -3.62 -1.15 -2.46
C GLY A 55 -2.38 -1.47 -3.32
N ALA A 56 -2.40 -2.58 -4.05
CA ALA A 56 -1.31 -2.98 -4.94
C ALA A 56 -1.14 -1.96 -6.08
N THR A 57 -2.25 -1.45 -6.64
CA THR A 57 -2.21 -0.40 -7.67
C THR A 57 -1.53 0.86 -7.13
N VAL A 58 -1.91 1.32 -5.93
CA VAL A 58 -1.28 2.50 -5.31
C VAL A 58 0.21 2.24 -5.03
N ALA A 59 0.57 1.06 -4.54
CA ALA A 59 1.97 0.71 -4.29
C ALA A 59 2.82 0.67 -5.58
N VAL A 60 2.28 0.10 -6.67
CA VAL A 60 2.93 0.11 -7.99
C VAL A 60 3.09 1.53 -8.51
N LEU A 61 2.04 2.36 -8.45
CA LEU A 61 2.12 3.76 -8.88
C LEU A 61 3.14 4.54 -8.03
N GLY A 62 3.18 4.30 -6.72
CA GLY A 62 4.16 4.91 -5.80
C GLY A 62 5.58 4.50 -6.17
N TRP A 63 5.79 3.22 -6.50
CA TRP A 63 7.08 2.71 -6.93
C TRP A 63 7.54 3.30 -8.26
N LEU A 64 6.62 3.41 -9.25
CA LEU A 64 6.90 4.06 -10.53
C LEU A 64 7.21 5.55 -10.36
N ALA A 65 6.50 6.24 -9.46
CA ALA A 65 6.77 7.64 -9.13
C ALA A 65 8.16 7.82 -8.50
N ALA A 66 8.57 6.90 -7.61
CA ALA A 66 9.91 6.88 -7.04
C ALA A 66 10.98 6.65 -8.10
N ALA A 67 10.76 5.70 -9.02
CA ALA A 67 11.68 5.43 -10.13
C ALA A 67 11.81 6.63 -11.07
N ALA A 68 10.70 7.32 -11.39
CA ALA A 68 10.72 8.53 -12.20
C ALA A 68 11.50 9.66 -11.53
N ALA A 69 11.27 9.90 -10.23
CA ALA A 69 11.98 10.92 -9.46
C ALA A 69 13.48 10.62 -9.32
N PHE A 70 13.84 9.35 -9.13
CA PHE A 70 15.23 8.90 -9.07
C PHE A 70 15.94 9.16 -10.40
N ARG A 71 15.34 8.75 -11.53
CA ARG A 71 15.91 8.98 -12.87
C ARG A 71 16.08 10.48 -13.18
N ALA A 72 15.13 11.31 -12.77
CA ALA A 72 15.19 12.76 -12.96
C ALA A 72 16.27 13.45 -12.10
N THR A 73 16.67 12.84 -10.98
CA THR A 73 17.61 13.43 -10.02
C THR A 73 18.94 12.68 -9.89
N ARG A 74 19.20 11.67 -10.75
CA ARG A 74 20.38 10.79 -10.67
C ARG A 74 21.73 11.54 -10.74
N ASP A 75 21.77 12.63 -11.51
CA ASP A 75 22.98 13.42 -11.76
C ASP A 75 23.02 14.67 -10.85
N ALA A 76 22.10 14.77 -9.88
CA ALA A 76 22.05 15.89 -8.96
C ALA A 76 23.19 15.84 -7.95
N SER A 77 23.79 16.99 -7.66
CA SER A 77 24.69 17.11 -6.52
C SER A 77 23.93 16.87 -5.20
N SER A 78 24.66 16.53 -4.14
CA SER A 78 24.10 16.33 -2.80
C SER A 78 23.49 17.60 -2.19
N ALA A 79 23.75 18.78 -2.79
CA ALA A 79 23.19 20.04 -2.34
C ALA A 79 21.65 20.10 -2.52
N PRO A 80 20.91 20.62 -1.53
CA PRO A 80 19.49 20.91 -1.68
C PRO A 80 19.24 21.93 -2.81
N PRO A 81 18.07 21.90 -3.48
CA PRO A 81 16.88 21.10 -3.18
C PRO A 81 16.84 19.71 -3.87
N ARG A 82 17.66 19.48 -4.91
CA ARG A 82 17.60 18.24 -5.69
C ARG A 82 18.20 17.04 -4.96
N GLY A 83 19.28 17.21 -4.20
CA GLY A 83 19.87 16.13 -3.40
C GLY A 83 18.88 15.50 -2.40
N ARG A 84 17.97 16.31 -1.83
CA ARG A 84 16.89 15.81 -0.94
C ARG A 84 15.89 14.92 -1.68
N VAL A 85 15.48 15.34 -2.87
CA VAL A 85 14.53 14.58 -3.71
C VAL A 85 15.17 13.25 -4.13
N HIS A 86 16.45 13.27 -4.50
CA HIS A 86 17.21 12.07 -4.82
C HIS A 86 17.26 11.10 -3.65
N PHE A 87 17.67 11.55 -2.46
CA PHE A 87 17.70 10.70 -1.25
C PHE A 87 16.34 10.06 -0.95
N LEU A 88 15.27 10.86 -0.94
CA LEU A 88 13.92 10.35 -0.67
C LEU A 88 13.43 9.40 -1.78
N SER A 89 13.82 9.61 -3.03
CA SER A 89 13.49 8.69 -4.13
C SER A 89 14.15 7.32 -3.95
N VAL A 90 15.38 7.27 -3.41
CA VAL A 90 16.06 6.01 -3.06
C VAL A 90 15.32 5.29 -1.93
N VAL A 91 14.91 6.02 -0.88
CA VAL A 91 14.10 5.46 0.22
C VAL A 91 12.77 4.92 -0.31
N ALA A 92 12.09 5.66 -1.17
CA ALA A 92 10.83 5.21 -1.77
C ALA A 92 11.02 3.99 -2.68
N LEU A 93 12.13 3.93 -3.43
CA LEU A 93 12.45 2.80 -4.31
C LEU A 93 12.68 1.49 -3.56
N THR A 94 13.19 1.53 -2.34
CA THR A 94 13.41 0.34 -1.51
C THR A 94 12.18 -0.03 -0.70
N THR A 95 11.43 0.95 -0.19
CA THR A 95 10.25 0.71 0.67
C THR A 95 8.99 0.37 -0.10
N SER A 96 8.75 0.95 -1.28
CA SER A 96 7.56 0.67 -2.10
C SER A 96 7.39 -0.81 -2.46
N PRO A 97 8.41 -1.54 -2.95
CA PRO A 97 8.26 -2.96 -3.27
C PRO A 97 8.03 -3.82 -2.01
N LEU A 98 8.57 -3.43 -0.85
CA LEU A 98 8.28 -4.09 0.41
C LEU A 98 6.80 -3.97 0.77
N PHE A 99 6.22 -2.77 0.68
CA PHE A 99 4.79 -2.59 0.93
C PHE A 99 3.91 -3.28 -0.10
N LEU A 100 4.30 -3.27 -1.38
CA LEU A 100 3.61 -4.04 -2.41
C LEU A 100 3.57 -5.54 -2.06
N LEU A 101 4.72 -6.10 -1.65
CA LEU A 101 4.81 -7.49 -1.23
C LEU A 101 3.91 -7.77 -0.02
N VAL A 102 3.96 -6.93 1.01
CA VAL A 102 3.12 -7.07 2.21
C VAL A 102 1.64 -7.01 1.85
N ILE A 103 1.23 -6.07 0.99
CA ILE A 103 -0.16 -5.92 0.53
C ILE A 103 -0.63 -7.20 -0.15
N VAL A 104 0.13 -7.68 -1.15
CA VAL A 104 -0.22 -8.88 -1.92
C VAL A 104 -0.26 -10.11 -1.03
N TRP A 105 0.77 -10.31 -0.19
CA TRP A 105 0.85 -11.48 0.68
C TRP A 105 -0.27 -11.48 1.72
N SER A 106 -0.59 -10.33 2.30
CA SER A 106 -1.69 -10.19 3.26
C SER A 106 -3.04 -10.45 2.60
N GLY A 107 -3.26 -9.96 1.38
CA GLY A 107 -4.47 -10.22 0.60
C GLY A 107 -4.66 -11.70 0.26
N VAL A 108 -3.60 -12.36 -0.23
CA VAL A 108 -3.61 -13.80 -0.53
C VAL A 108 -3.84 -14.61 0.75
N GLY A 109 -3.13 -14.27 1.83
CA GLY A 109 -3.29 -14.93 3.12
C GLY A 109 -4.71 -14.82 3.65
N ALA A 110 -5.33 -13.64 3.55
CA ALA A 110 -6.74 -13.48 3.86
C ALA A 110 -7.60 -14.40 2.97
N LEU A 111 -7.46 -14.39 1.65
CA LEU A 111 -8.34 -15.22 0.80
C LEU A 111 -8.19 -16.73 1.03
N VAL A 112 -7.02 -17.21 1.45
CA VAL A 112 -6.74 -18.65 1.65
C VAL A 112 -7.05 -19.13 3.07
N LEU A 113 -6.88 -18.29 4.10
CA LEU A 113 -6.98 -18.69 5.51
C LEU A 113 -8.26 -18.19 6.23
N GLN A 114 -9.24 -17.61 5.54
CA GLN A 114 -10.46 -17.12 6.20
C GLN A 114 -11.38 -18.27 6.59
N GLU A 115 -11.13 -18.82 7.77
CA GLU A 115 -12.02 -19.67 8.53
C GLU A 115 -12.61 -18.80 9.66
N CYS A 116 -13.92 -18.53 9.68
CA CYS A 116 -14.58 -17.88 10.83
C CYS A 116 -14.71 -18.86 12.02
N HIS A 117 -13.61 -19.51 12.39
CA HIS A 117 -13.56 -20.50 13.47
C HIS A 117 -13.38 -19.86 14.85
N GLN A 118 -13.02 -18.57 14.91
CA GLN A 118 -12.97 -17.79 16.14
C GLN A 118 -14.31 -17.10 16.37
N ALA A 119 -15.28 -17.86 16.86
CA ALA A 119 -16.51 -17.34 17.45
C ALA A 119 -16.35 -17.13 18.96
#